data_AF-A0A9Q3GVX2-F1
#
_entry.id   AF-A0A9Q3GVX2-F1
#
_cell.length_a   1.000
_cell.length_b   1.000
_cell.length_c   1.000
_cell.angle_alpha   90.00
_cell.angle_beta   90.00
_cell.angle_gamma   90.00
#
_symmetry.space_group_name_H-M   'P 1'
#
loop_
_entity.id
_entity.type
_entity.pdbx_description
1 polymer ?
#
loop_
_entity_poly.entity_id
_entity_poly.type
_entity_poly.pdbx_seq_one_letter_code
_entity_poly.pdbx_strand_id
1 'polypeptide(L)'
;MEILIQHQQSQTPKGSPKSDIWDGLVWRHFTGTRNINDSPFMSIPGALDISICVDWFNAHGKSTRLAMIGPIMLVCLNLPPSKKSTRENVYVARMIPDQIEPTYLQSNYLLMPLIKELKGLWKGYHFSPSSTGPSGSFIHVAILTAIADMAAMRKIIGFISYSGNHFCTFFTIHKPQIEEIGPQFHYTRSYQNHKSTIVKWLWASPQQRQAIFSEYGVQYSILEDLPY
;
A
#
# COMPACT_ATOMS: atom_id res chain seq x y z
N MET A 1 -1.24 -0.94 -5.14
CA MET A 1 -2.43 -0.11 -5.48
C MET A 1 -3.50 -0.91 -6.19
N GLU A 2 -3.09 -1.76 -7.14
CA GLU A 2 -3.92 -2.77 -7.79
C GLU A 2 -4.79 -3.57 -6.81
N ILE A 3 -4.17 -4.11 -5.76
CA ILE A 3 -4.80 -4.88 -4.69
C ILE A 3 -5.98 -4.12 -4.03
N LEU A 4 -5.84 -2.82 -3.78
CA LEU A 4 -6.90 -2.00 -3.16
C LEU A 4 -8.11 -1.86 -4.09
N ILE A 5 -7.88 -1.65 -5.38
CA ILE A 5 -8.94 -1.51 -6.39
C ILE A 5 -9.62 -2.87 -6.64
N GLN A 6 -8.84 -3.95 -6.71
CA GLN A 6 -9.34 -5.32 -6.86
C GLN A 6 -10.14 -5.77 -5.62
N HIS A 7 -9.78 -5.33 -4.41
CA HIS A 7 -10.50 -5.69 -3.18
C HIS A 7 -11.95 -5.26 -3.18
N GLN A 8 -12.21 -4.02 -3.61
CA GLN A 8 -13.58 -3.52 -3.76
C GLN A 8 -14.39 -4.35 -4.77
N GLN A 9 -13.76 -4.79 -5.85
CA GLN A 9 -14.42 -5.53 -6.93
C GLN A 9 -14.69 -7.00 -6.56
N SER A 10 -14.01 -7.52 -5.55
CA SER A 10 -14.17 -8.90 -5.10
C SER A 10 -15.46 -9.08 -4.29
N GLN A 11 -16.41 -9.86 -4.81
CA GLN A 11 -17.62 -10.24 -4.07
C GLN A 11 -17.28 -11.30 -3.04
N THR A 12 -17.32 -10.99 -1.75
CA THR A 12 -17.05 -12.01 -0.72
C THR A 12 -18.18 -13.03 -0.66
N PRO A 13 -17.90 -14.34 -0.78
CA PRO A 13 -18.89 -15.37 -0.57
C PRO A 13 -19.47 -15.27 0.85
N LYS A 14 -20.80 -15.32 0.98
CA LYS A 14 -21.45 -15.52 2.28
C LYS A 14 -21.16 -16.94 2.74
N GLY A 15 -20.53 -17.17 3.89
CA GLY A 15 -20.48 -18.54 4.43
C GLY A 15 -19.46 -18.92 5.51
N SER A 16 -18.50 -18.09 5.91
CA SER A 16 -17.59 -18.46 7.01
C SER A 16 -17.20 -17.26 7.87
N PRO A 17 -17.01 -17.44 9.20
CA PRO A 17 -16.41 -16.42 10.05
C PRO A 17 -15.03 -16.07 9.49
N LYS A 18 -14.78 -14.76 9.30
CA LYS A 18 -13.44 -14.29 8.95
C LYS A 18 -12.68 -14.07 10.25
N SER A 19 -11.56 -14.75 10.40
CA SER A 19 -10.68 -14.64 11.57
C SER A 19 -9.42 -13.82 11.26
N ASP A 20 -9.03 -13.72 9.97
CA ASP A 20 -7.85 -12.98 9.54
C ASP A 20 -8.04 -12.32 8.16
N ILE A 21 -7.15 -11.38 7.81
CA ILE A 21 -7.04 -10.71 6.51
C ILE A 21 -6.92 -11.71 5.36
N TRP A 22 -6.30 -12.87 5.63
CA TRP A 22 -6.14 -14.01 4.73
C TRP A 22 -7.46 -14.67 4.32
N ASP A 23 -8.58 -14.34 4.98
CA ASP A 23 -9.91 -14.76 4.55
C ASP A 23 -10.49 -13.87 3.45
N GLY A 24 -9.82 -12.76 3.13
CA GLY A 24 -10.18 -11.90 2.02
C GLY A 24 -9.80 -12.50 0.67
N LEU A 25 -10.71 -12.39 -0.31
CA LEU A 25 -10.52 -12.96 -1.65
C LEU A 25 -9.25 -12.48 -2.32
N VAL A 26 -8.92 -11.19 -2.18
CA VAL A 26 -7.71 -10.63 -2.80
C VAL A 26 -6.46 -11.29 -2.27
N TRP A 27 -6.29 -11.42 -0.95
CA TRP A 27 -5.11 -12.08 -0.39
C TRP A 27 -5.04 -13.56 -0.76
N ARG A 28 -6.18 -14.27 -0.82
CA ARG A 28 -6.22 -15.70 -1.20
C ARG A 28 -5.83 -15.98 -2.64
N HIS A 29 -6.14 -15.07 -3.56
CA HIS A 29 -5.97 -15.27 -5.00
C HIS A 29 -4.91 -14.35 -5.61
N PHE A 30 -4.21 -13.56 -4.79
CA PHE A 30 -3.16 -12.68 -5.27
C PHE A 30 -2.01 -13.50 -5.86
N THR A 31 -1.76 -13.35 -7.15
CA THR A 31 -0.67 -13.99 -7.90
C THR A 31 0.47 -13.01 -8.22
N GLY A 32 0.16 -11.71 -8.28
CA GLY A 32 1.08 -10.68 -8.77
C GLY A 32 1.49 -10.91 -10.23
N THR A 33 2.67 -10.45 -10.64
CA THR A 33 3.22 -10.73 -11.98
C THR A 33 3.88 -12.10 -12.13
N ARG A 34 3.81 -12.95 -11.09
CA ARG A 34 4.36 -14.30 -11.14
C ARG A 34 3.38 -15.23 -11.84
N ASN A 35 3.57 -15.40 -13.15
CA ASN A 35 2.88 -16.41 -13.95
C ASN A 35 3.38 -17.85 -13.66
N ILE A 36 3.63 -18.21 -12.39
CA ILE A 36 3.94 -19.59 -12.02
C ILE A 36 2.61 -20.31 -11.85
N ASN A 37 2.14 -20.94 -12.92
CA ASN A 37 0.96 -21.81 -12.97
C ASN A 37 -0.33 -21.20 -12.37
N ASP A 38 -0.50 -19.87 -12.42
CA ASP A 38 -1.60 -19.12 -11.78
C ASP A 38 -1.81 -19.44 -10.29
N SER A 39 -0.77 -19.94 -9.62
CA SER A 39 -0.86 -20.32 -8.21
C SER A 39 -0.76 -19.09 -7.31
N PRO A 40 -1.61 -18.95 -6.27
CA PRO A 40 -1.56 -17.81 -5.36
C PRO A 40 -0.17 -17.63 -4.74
N PHE A 41 0.27 -16.39 -4.56
CA PHE A 41 1.56 -16.04 -4.00
C PHE A 41 1.82 -16.72 -2.65
N MET A 42 0.80 -16.78 -1.79
CA MET A 42 0.88 -17.44 -0.47
C MET A 42 0.99 -18.96 -0.51
N SER A 43 0.79 -19.60 -1.66
CA SER A 43 1.06 -21.03 -1.82
C SER A 43 2.55 -21.34 -1.98
N ILE A 44 3.38 -20.33 -2.25
CA ILE A 44 4.82 -20.50 -2.42
C ILE A 44 5.47 -20.68 -1.03
N PRO A 45 6.23 -21.76 -0.81
CA PRO A 45 7.00 -21.92 0.42
C PRO A 45 7.91 -20.72 0.67
N GLY A 46 7.85 -20.14 1.88
CA GLY A 46 8.63 -18.96 2.23
C GLY A 46 8.08 -17.62 1.72
N ALA A 47 6.87 -17.59 1.15
CA ALA A 47 6.18 -16.33 0.84
C ALA A 47 5.72 -15.61 2.11
N LEU A 48 6.06 -14.34 2.22
CA LEU A 48 5.73 -13.44 3.30
C LEU A 48 4.94 -12.25 2.78
N ASP A 49 3.80 -11.96 3.40
CA ASP A 49 3.07 -10.71 3.23
C ASP A 49 3.40 -9.77 4.38
N ILE A 50 3.83 -8.58 3.98
CA ILE A 50 4.25 -7.54 4.87
C ILE A 50 3.29 -6.37 4.71
N SER A 51 2.70 -5.92 5.82
CA SER A 51 2.06 -4.61 5.87
C SER A 51 3.12 -3.53 5.93
N ILE A 52 2.95 -2.47 5.13
CA ILE A 52 3.62 -1.19 5.38
C ILE A 52 2.75 -0.33 6.28
N CYS A 53 3.28 0.11 7.41
CA CYS A 53 2.61 1.01 8.32
C CYS A 53 3.29 2.37 8.29
N VAL A 54 2.52 3.44 8.10
CA VAL A 54 3.05 4.81 8.06
C VAL A 54 2.16 5.73 8.87
N ASP A 55 2.78 6.51 9.75
CA ASP A 55 2.12 7.51 10.58
C ASP A 55 3.04 8.73 10.73
N TRP A 56 2.47 9.91 10.98
CA TRP A 56 3.22 11.11 11.33
C TRP A 56 2.60 11.75 12.56
N PHE A 57 3.33 11.74 13.67
CA PHE A 57 2.86 12.30 14.92
C PHE A 57 3.83 13.33 15.46
N ASN A 58 3.31 14.21 16.31
CA ASN A 58 4.11 15.20 17.00
C ASN A 58 4.80 14.57 18.22
N ALA A 59 6.12 14.44 18.16
CA ALA A 59 6.90 13.79 19.22
C ALA A 59 6.89 14.56 20.56
N HIS A 60 6.59 15.87 20.54
CA HIS A 60 6.53 16.73 21.72
C HIS A 60 5.10 17.04 22.19
N GLY A 61 4.09 16.34 21.64
CA GLY A 61 2.68 16.56 21.97
C GLY A 61 2.08 17.83 21.34
N LYS A 62 0.94 18.31 21.84
CA LYS A 62 0.14 19.36 21.17
C LYS A 62 0.80 20.74 21.11
N SER A 63 1.89 20.97 21.84
CA SER A 63 2.40 22.32 22.14
C SER A 63 3.29 22.92 21.03
N THR A 64 4.02 22.11 20.27
CA THR A 64 4.98 22.62 19.28
C THR A 64 4.94 21.78 18.00
N ARG A 65 4.40 22.33 16.90
CA ARG A 65 4.43 21.68 15.55
C ARG A 65 5.84 21.52 14.95
N LEU A 66 6.88 21.58 15.77
CA LEU A 66 8.27 21.74 15.34
C LEU A 66 9.03 20.41 15.24
N ALA A 67 8.42 19.27 15.57
CA ALA A 67 9.03 17.96 15.36
C ALA A 67 7.96 16.89 15.06
N MET A 68 7.67 16.70 13.77
CA MET A 68 6.87 15.57 13.29
C MET A 68 7.80 14.40 13.02
N ILE A 69 7.57 13.29 13.72
CA ILE A 69 8.31 12.06 13.48
C ILE A 69 7.38 11.09 12.77
N GLY A 70 7.85 10.55 11.65
CA GLY A 70 7.10 9.55 10.90
C GLY A 70 7.86 8.23 10.77
N PRO A 71 7.48 7.17 11.50
CA PRO A 71 8.04 5.86 11.27
C PRO A 71 7.40 5.22 10.02
N ILE A 72 8.25 4.64 9.17
CA ILE A 72 7.84 3.63 8.19
C ILE A 72 8.15 2.28 8.84
N MET A 73 7.10 1.55 9.20
CA MET A 73 7.19 0.25 9.85
C MET A 73 6.72 -0.85 8.91
N LEU A 74 7.22 -2.05 9.12
CA LEU A 74 6.86 -3.27 8.42
C LEU A 74 6.37 -4.29 9.44
N VAL A 75 5.28 -4.97 9.11
CA VAL A 75 4.67 -6.00 9.97
C VAL A 75 4.41 -7.26 9.16
N CYS A 76 4.91 -8.41 9.63
CA CYS A 76 4.66 -9.69 8.99
C CYS A 76 3.24 -10.18 9.27
N LEU A 77 2.42 -10.25 8.23
CA LEU A 77 1.03 -10.68 8.31
C LEU A 77 0.86 -12.20 8.37
N ASN A 78 1.92 -12.98 8.16
CA ASN A 78 1.92 -14.44 8.32
C ASN A 78 1.97 -14.88 9.79
N LEU A 79 2.26 -13.98 10.73
CA LEU A 79 2.23 -14.29 12.15
C LEU A 79 0.78 -14.43 12.66
N PRO A 80 0.53 -15.17 13.75
CA PRO A 80 -0.80 -15.19 14.38
C PRO A 80 -1.27 -13.77 14.74
N PRO A 81 -2.59 -13.46 14.67
CA PRO A 81 -3.11 -12.12 14.95
C PRO A 81 -2.62 -11.50 16.27
N SER A 82 -2.50 -12.30 17.33
CA SER A 82 -2.00 -11.88 18.64
C SER A 82 -0.51 -11.49 18.67
N LYS A 83 0.23 -11.82 17.61
CA LYS A 83 1.68 -11.58 17.47
C LYS A 83 2.04 -10.51 16.44
N LYS A 84 1.18 -10.21 15.47
CA LYS A 84 1.47 -9.25 14.38
C LYS A 84 1.91 -7.88 14.92
N SER A 85 1.20 -7.35 15.92
CA SER A 85 1.42 -5.99 16.44
C SER A 85 2.24 -5.94 17.74
N THR A 86 2.91 -7.03 18.12
CA THR A 86 3.80 -7.01 19.28
C THR A 86 5.12 -6.33 18.93
N ARG A 87 5.76 -5.67 19.91
CA ARG A 87 6.94 -4.83 19.68
C ARG A 87 8.09 -5.60 19.03
N GLU A 88 8.21 -6.89 19.35
CA GLU A 88 9.22 -7.79 18.78
C GLU A 88 8.99 -8.15 17.30
N ASN A 89 7.79 -7.94 16.77
CA ASN A 89 7.41 -8.30 15.40
C ASN A 89 7.14 -7.08 14.48
N VAL A 90 7.41 -5.87 14.99
CA VAL A 90 7.35 -4.62 14.22
C VAL A 90 8.77 -4.23 13.82
N TYR A 91 9.03 -4.17 12.52
CA TYR A 91 10.31 -3.74 11.99
C TYR A 91 10.25 -2.27 11.55
N VAL A 92 11.08 -1.41 12.12
CA VAL A 92 11.18 -0.01 11.69
C VAL A 92 12.14 0.08 10.51
N ALA A 93 11.60 0.18 9.30
CA ALA A 93 12.40 0.32 8.08
C ALA A 93 13.03 1.71 7.95
N ARG A 94 12.33 2.74 8.43
CA ARG A 94 12.85 4.11 8.41
C ARG A 94 12.21 4.98 9.47
N MET A 95 13.02 5.88 10.05
CA MET A 95 12.53 7.04 10.78
C MET A 95 12.68 8.28 9.91
N ILE A 96 11.61 9.06 9.78
CA ILE A 96 11.63 10.34 9.07
C ILE A 96 11.68 11.45 10.13
N PRO A 97 12.85 12.03 10.41
CA PRO A 97 12.96 13.21 11.26
C PRO A 97 12.66 14.43 10.40
N ASP A 98 11.56 15.12 10.68
CA ASP A 98 11.29 16.41 10.04
C ASP A 98 10.54 17.34 11.01
N GLN A 99 10.64 18.64 10.79
CA GLN A 99 9.78 19.61 11.47
C GLN A 99 8.38 19.59 10.87
N ILE A 100 8.24 19.13 9.62
CA ILE A 100 7.00 19.16 8.84
C ILE A 100 6.77 17.82 8.15
N GLU A 101 5.50 17.41 8.02
CA GLU A 101 5.11 16.24 7.24
C GLU A 101 5.60 16.35 5.77
N PRO A 102 6.19 15.29 5.19
CA PRO A 102 6.71 15.34 3.82
C PRO A 102 5.60 15.63 2.80
N THR A 103 5.97 16.27 1.70
CA THR A 103 5.14 16.37 0.49
C THR A 103 5.03 15.00 -0.19
N TYR A 104 4.05 14.83 -1.08
CA TYR A 104 3.88 13.59 -1.87
C TYR A 104 5.16 13.17 -2.60
N LEU A 105 5.87 14.14 -3.21
CA LEU A 105 7.13 13.85 -3.92
C LEU A 105 8.25 13.45 -2.95
N GLN A 106 8.35 14.11 -1.79
CA GLN A 106 9.31 13.72 -0.75
C GLN A 106 9.01 12.32 -0.22
N SER A 107 7.73 11.96 -0.02
CA SER A 107 7.35 10.59 0.39
C SER A 107 7.84 9.54 -0.60
N ASN A 108 7.79 9.81 -1.91
CA ASN A 108 8.35 8.90 -2.91
C ASN A 108 9.86 8.71 -2.74
N TYR A 109 10.63 9.79 -2.56
CA TYR A 109 12.08 9.68 -2.29
C TYR A 109 12.38 8.95 -0.99
N LEU A 110 11.53 9.14 0.03
CA LEU A 110 11.71 8.49 1.33
C LEU A 110 11.49 6.98 1.26
N LEU A 111 10.55 6.52 0.43
CA LEU A 111 10.24 5.10 0.23
C LEU A 111 11.17 4.40 -0.78
N MET A 112 11.89 5.15 -1.62
CA MET A 112 12.72 4.59 -2.70
C MET A 112 13.70 3.47 -2.28
N PRO A 113 14.46 3.58 -1.17
CA PRO A 113 15.35 2.49 -0.74
C PRO A 113 14.58 1.21 -0.41
N LEU A 114 13.49 1.34 0.33
CA LEU A 114 12.62 0.22 0.71
C LEU A 114 12.01 -0.46 -0.53
N ILE A 115 11.51 0.32 -1.50
CA ILE A 115 10.96 -0.24 -2.74
C ILE A 115 12.02 -0.98 -3.56
N LYS A 116 13.26 -0.51 -3.57
CA LYS A 116 14.37 -1.21 -4.23
C LYS A 116 14.63 -2.57 -3.58
N GLU A 117 14.64 -2.65 -2.25
CA GLU A 117 14.81 -3.92 -1.52
C GLU A 117 13.64 -4.87 -1.77
N LEU A 118 12.40 -4.37 -1.70
CA LEU A 118 11.20 -5.17 -1.95
C LEU A 118 11.14 -5.73 -3.36
N LYS A 119 11.60 -4.99 -4.38
CA LYS A 119 11.77 -5.52 -5.74
C LYS A 119 12.73 -6.71 -5.78
N GLY A 120 13.77 -6.69 -4.97
CA GLY A 120 14.69 -7.81 -4.79
C GLY A 120 14.05 -8.99 -4.07
N LEU A 121 13.42 -8.73 -2.93
CA LEU A 121 12.74 -9.75 -2.12
C LEU A 121 11.54 -10.38 -2.84
N TRP A 122 10.88 -9.64 -3.73
CA TRP A 122 9.88 -10.20 -4.63
C TRP A 122 10.53 -11.30 -5.47
N LYS A 123 11.64 -11.04 -6.16
CA LYS A 123 12.37 -12.06 -6.95
C LYS A 123 12.82 -13.25 -6.11
N GLY A 124 13.12 -13.00 -4.85
CA GLY A 124 13.41 -14.00 -3.84
C GLY A 124 14.80 -13.84 -3.25
N TYR A 125 14.97 -14.28 -2.02
CA TYR A 125 16.24 -14.23 -1.31
C TYR A 125 16.57 -15.58 -0.69
N HIS A 126 17.79 -16.05 -0.94
CA HIS A 126 18.29 -17.31 -0.41
C HIS A 126 19.12 -17.06 0.85
N PHE A 127 18.65 -17.54 1.98
CA PHE A 127 19.45 -17.65 3.19
C PHE A 127 20.36 -18.86 3.11
N SER A 128 21.63 -18.65 3.41
CA SER A 128 22.61 -19.73 3.52
C SER A 128 22.16 -20.77 4.54
N PRO A 129 22.56 -22.04 4.37
CA PRO A 129 22.36 -23.08 5.36
C PRO A 129 22.76 -22.65 6.77
N SER A 130 21.94 -23.02 7.75
CA SER A 130 22.19 -22.83 9.17
C SER A 130 22.09 -24.17 9.90
N SER A 131 22.48 -24.19 11.18
CA SER A 131 22.31 -25.38 12.04
C SER A 131 20.84 -25.82 12.16
N THR A 132 19.89 -24.89 11.98
CA THR A 132 18.44 -25.14 12.01
C THR A 132 17.84 -25.38 10.63
N GLY A 133 18.61 -25.19 9.56
CA GLY A 133 18.16 -25.30 8.17
C GLY A 133 19.32 -25.68 7.25
N PRO A 134 19.72 -26.97 7.19
CA PRO A 134 20.91 -27.40 6.46
C PRO A 134 20.83 -27.23 4.93
N SER A 135 19.63 -27.02 4.38
CA SER A 135 19.42 -26.71 2.95
C SER A 135 19.32 -25.21 2.67
N GLY A 136 19.43 -24.35 3.69
CA GLY A 136 19.07 -22.94 3.57
C GLY A 136 17.56 -22.74 3.51
N SER A 137 17.14 -21.50 3.26
CA SER A 137 15.73 -21.17 3.01
C SER A 137 15.61 -20.11 1.94
N PHE A 138 14.57 -20.23 1.12
CA PHE A 138 14.26 -19.24 0.08
C PHE A 138 12.98 -18.52 0.47
N ILE A 139 13.04 -17.20 0.53
CA ILE A 139 11.88 -16.37 0.87
C ILE A 139 11.48 -15.48 -0.29
N HIS A 140 10.20 -15.17 -0.34
CA HIS A 140 9.63 -14.15 -1.20
C HIS A 140 8.84 -13.16 -0.36
N VAL A 141 8.93 -11.87 -0.67
CA VAL A 141 8.21 -10.84 0.09
C VAL A 141 7.34 -10.01 -0.85
N ALA A 142 6.11 -9.75 -0.44
CA ALA A 142 5.22 -8.77 -1.06
C ALA A 142 4.57 -7.89 0.01
N ILE A 143 4.25 -6.65 -0.37
CA ILE A 143 3.41 -5.76 0.42
C ILE A 143 2.00 -5.80 -0.13
N LEU A 144 1.09 -6.46 0.57
CA LEU A 144 -0.31 -6.52 0.15
C LEU A 144 -1.18 -5.50 0.89
N THR A 145 -0.68 -4.96 2.00
CA THR A 145 -1.47 -4.11 2.89
C THR A 145 -0.71 -2.85 3.27
N ALA A 146 -1.41 -1.70 3.25
CA ALA A 146 -0.93 -0.45 3.81
C ALA A 146 -1.81 -0.07 5.01
N ILE A 147 -1.20 0.22 6.15
CA ILE A 147 -1.88 0.59 7.39
C ILE A 147 -1.44 2.01 7.76
N ALA A 148 -2.34 2.95 7.68
CA ALA A 148 -2.04 4.35 7.97
C ALA A 148 -3.35 5.08 8.29
N ASP A 149 -3.26 6.24 8.93
CA ASP A 149 -4.39 7.16 8.93
C ASP A 149 -4.72 7.61 7.49
N MET A 150 -5.87 8.23 7.28
CA MET A 150 -6.32 8.56 5.94
C MET A 150 -5.40 9.58 5.24
N ALA A 151 -4.78 10.50 5.98
CA ALA A 151 -3.91 11.52 5.40
C ALA A 151 -2.59 10.91 4.92
N ALA A 152 -1.94 10.14 5.79
CA ALA A 152 -0.72 9.39 5.54
C ALA A 152 -0.93 8.37 4.41
N MET A 153 -2.03 7.61 4.47
CA MET A 153 -2.38 6.62 3.45
C MET A 153 -2.45 7.29 2.09
N ARG A 154 -3.32 8.30 1.91
CA ARG A 154 -3.52 9.00 0.63
C ARG A 154 -2.22 9.52 0.06
N LYS A 155 -1.35 10.04 0.92
CA LYS A 155 -0.03 10.52 0.54
C LYS A 155 0.86 9.43 -0.02
N ILE A 156 1.01 8.31 0.69
CA ILE A 156 1.88 7.22 0.22
C ILE A 156 1.27 6.46 -0.95
N ILE A 157 -0.05 6.40 -1.08
CA ILE A 157 -0.72 5.71 -2.20
C ILE A 157 -0.98 6.60 -3.42
N GLY A 158 -0.62 7.89 -3.38
CA GLY A 158 -0.72 8.78 -4.54
C GLY A 158 -2.13 9.29 -4.83
N PHE A 159 -3.00 9.33 -3.83
CA PHE A 159 -4.34 9.91 -3.94
C PHE A 159 -4.41 11.29 -3.30
N ILE A 160 -5.35 12.12 -3.75
CA ILE A 160 -5.63 13.40 -3.11
C ILE A 160 -6.14 13.21 -1.68
N SER A 161 -5.85 14.20 -0.84
CA SER A 161 -6.32 14.25 0.56
C SER A 161 -7.85 14.12 0.64
N TYR A 162 -8.34 13.64 1.79
CA TYR A 162 -9.77 13.51 2.09
C TYR A 162 -10.56 14.82 1.96
N SER A 163 -9.89 15.98 2.07
CA SER A 163 -10.50 17.30 1.89
C SER A 163 -10.63 17.73 0.42
N GLY A 164 -10.01 17.00 -0.51
CA GLY A 164 -10.05 17.27 -1.94
C GLY A 164 -11.39 16.91 -2.58
N ASN A 165 -11.54 17.27 -3.87
CA ASN A 165 -12.78 17.02 -4.60
C ASN A 165 -13.03 15.52 -4.82
N HIS A 166 -11.97 14.74 -5.02
CA HIS A 166 -12.01 13.27 -5.07
C HIS A 166 -11.72 12.67 -3.69
N PHE A 167 -12.74 12.57 -2.85
CA PHE A 167 -12.56 12.15 -1.46
C PHE A 167 -12.52 10.62 -1.29
N CYS A 168 -12.94 9.83 -2.28
CA CYS A 168 -12.98 8.37 -2.21
C CYS A 168 -11.81 7.69 -2.96
N THR A 169 -11.27 6.59 -2.42
CA THR A 169 -10.23 5.78 -3.09
C THR A 169 -10.85 4.89 -4.16
N PHE A 170 -12.04 4.38 -3.84
CA PHE A 170 -12.77 3.33 -4.56
C PHE A 170 -13.66 3.87 -5.68
N PHE A 171 -14.15 5.10 -5.50
CA PHE A 171 -15.03 5.77 -6.45
C PHE A 171 -14.38 7.05 -6.99
N THR A 172 -14.73 7.42 -8.22
CA THR A 172 -14.36 8.67 -8.89
C THR A 172 -15.39 9.77 -8.62
N ILE A 173 -16.19 9.64 -7.56
CA ILE A 173 -17.23 10.58 -7.17
C ILE A 173 -16.61 11.89 -6.64
N HIS A 174 -17.23 13.02 -6.99
CA HIS A 174 -16.79 14.33 -6.52
C HIS A 174 -17.56 14.77 -5.27
N LYS A 175 -16.98 15.63 -4.45
CA LYS A 175 -17.56 16.10 -3.19
C LYS A 175 -18.97 16.73 -3.33
N PRO A 176 -19.30 17.50 -4.39
CA PRO A 176 -20.67 17.98 -4.60
C PRO A 176 -21.71 16.87 -4.80
N GLN A 177 -21.27 15.66 -5.15
CA GLN A 177 -22.11 14.51 -5.45
C GLN A 177 -22.19 13.55 -4.25
N ILE A 178 -21.76 13.96 -3.05
CA ILE A 178 -21.66 13.07 -1.89
C ILE A 178 -22.99 12.39 -1.50
N GLU A 179 -24.11 12.98 -1.91
CA GLU A 179 -25.47 12.44 -1.67
C GLU A 179 -25.90 11.39 -2.71
N GLU A 180 -25.12 11.18 -3.78
CA GLU A 180 -25.38 10.18 -4.82
C GLU A 180 -25.03 8.76 -4.33
N ILE A 181 -25.91 8.22 -3.47
CA ILE A 181 -25.77 6.91 -2.85
C ILE A 181 -26.63 5.88 -3.59
N GLY A 182 -26.00 4.79 -4.02
CA GLY A 182 -26.71 3.62 -4.54
C GLY A 182 -26.07 3.00 -5.79
N PRO A 183 -26.49 1.77 -6.16
CA PRO A 183 -25.90 1.00 -7.25
C PRO A 183 -26.14 1.60 -8.65
N GLN A 184 -27.09 2.54 -8.78
CA GLN A 184 -27.38 3.25 -10.01
C GLN A 184 -26.27 4.21 -10.45
N PHE A 185 -25.37 4.57 -9.53
CA PHE A 185 -24.28 5.50 -9.79
C PHE A 185 -23.01 4.74 -10.16
N HIS A 186 -22.58 4.86 -11.42
CA HIS A 186 -21.42 4.14 -11.97
C HIS A 186 -20.11 4.92 -11.78
N TYR A 187 -19.71 5.15 -10.52
CA TYR A 187 -18.47 5.88 -10.19
C TYR A 187 -17.29 4.97 -9.85
N THR A 188 -17.36 3.67 -10.10
CA THR A 188 -16.29 2.75 -9.69
C THR A 188 -14.98 3.07 -10.39
N ARG A 189 -13.91 3.22 -9.60
CA ARG A 189 -12.56 3.39 -10.15
C ARG A 189 -12.10 2.08 -10.76
N SER A 190 -11.81 2.08 -12.06
CA SER A 190 -11.20 0.92 -12.72
C SER A 190 -9.68 0.96 -12.59
N TYR A 191 -9.08 -0.23 -12.54
CA TYR A 191 -7.63 -0.38 -12.54
C TYR A 191 -7.00 0.21 -13.82
N GLN A 192 -7.60 -0.04 -14.99
CA GLN A 192 -7.07 0.48 -16.26
C GLN A 192 -7.08 2.01 -16.28
N ASN A 193 -8.17 2.65 -15.86
CA ASN A 193 -8.25 4.11 -15.83
C ASN A 193 -7.24 4.68 -14.84
N HIS A 194 -7.14 4.08 -13.65
CA HIS A 194 -6.16 4.46 -12.63
C HIS A 194 -4.72 4.43 -13.16
N LYS A 195 -4.30 3.33 -13.77
CA LYS A 195 -2.96 3.20 -14.38
C LYS A 195 -2.77 4.19 -15.53
N SER A 196 -3.77 4.37 -16.39
CA SER A 196 -3.68 5.33 -17.49
C SER A 196 -3.47 6.77 -16.99
N THR A 197 -4.12 7.17 -15.90
CA THR A 197 -3.96 8.48 -15.27
C THR A 197 -2.56 8.65 -14.68
N ILE A 198 -2.02 7.63 -14.02
CA ILE A 198 -0.64 7.69 -13.51
C ILE A 198 0.36 7.86 -14.65
N VAL A 199 0.21 7.11 -15.74
CA VAL A 199 1.07 7.23 -16.92
C VAL A 199 0.98 8.65 -17.49
N LYS A 200 -0.24 9.19 -17.67
CA LYS A 200 -0.45 10.59 -18.08
C LYS A 200 0.29 11.57 -17.16
N TRP A 201 0.20 11.38 -15.84
CA TRP A 201 0.88 12.22 -14.85
C TRP A 201 2.41 12.13 -14.96
N LEU A 202 2.97 10.92 -15.16
CA LEU A 202 4.41 10.71 -15.27
C LEU A 202 5.01 11.47 -16.46
N TRP A 203 4.36 11.42 -17.62
CA TRP A 203 4.81 12.07 -18.86
C TRP A 203 4.45 13.57 -18.95
N ALA A 204 3.64 14.07 -18.02
CA ALA A 204 3.20 15.46 -17.99
C ALA A 204 4.29 16.41 -17.44
N SER A 205 4.25 17.67 -17.88
CA SER A 205 5.04 18.75 -17.29
C SER A 205 4.63 19.03 -15.84
N PRO A 206 5.46 19.72 -15.03
CA PRO A 206 5.10 20.08 -13.66
C PRO A 206 3.75 20.83 -13.53
N GLN A 207 3.43 21.74 -14.47
CA GLN A 207 2.15 22.43 -14.45
C GLN A 207 0.98 21.49 -14.78
N GLN A 208 1.15 20.62 -15.77
CA GLN A 208 0.14 19.65 -16.18
C GLN A 208 -0.13 18.59 -15.10
N ARG A 209 0.90 18.18 -14.36
CA ARG A 209 0.78 17.25 -13.22
C ARG A 209 -0.19 17.74 -12.16
N GLN A 210 -0.14 19.03 -11.83
CA GLN A 210 -1.06 19.62 -10.86
C GLN A 210 -2.49 19.62 -11.38
N ALA A 211 -2.70 19.93 -12.67
CA ALA A 211 -4.02 19.88 -13.30
C ALA A 211 -4.59 18.45 -13.29
N ILE A 212 -3.80 17.46 -13.72
CA ILE A 212 -4.17 16.04 -13.70
C ILE A 212 -4.50 15.58 -12.27
N PHE A 213 -3.68 15.94 -11.28
CA PHE A 213 -3.93 15.55 -9.90
C PHE A 213 -5.22 16.17 -9.37
N SER A 214 -5.52 17.42 -9.73
CA SER A 214 -6.76 18.07 -9.34
C SER A 214 -8.00 17.49 -10.04
N GLU A 215 -7.85 17.09 -11.31
CA GLU A 215 -8.93 16.56 -12.14
C GLU A 215 -9.29 15.12 -11.78
N TYR A 216 -8.30 14.26 -11.54
CA TYR A 216 -8.51 12.81 -11.34
C TYR A 216 -8.29 12.34 -9.89
N GLY A 217 -7.77 13.21 -9.03
CA GLY A 217 -7.45 12.89 -7.64
C GLY A 217 -6.32 11.87 -7.46
N VAL A 218 -5.52 11.62 -8.50
CA VAL A 218 -4.47 10.60 -8.52
C VAL A 218 -3.20 11.13 -9.17
N GLN A 219 -2.07 10.73 -8.59
CA GLN A 219 -0.73 10.97 -9.09
C GLN A 219 0.16 9.76 -8.86
N TYR A 220 1.39 9.80 -9.36
CA TYR A 220 2.36 8.74 -9.16
C TYR A 220 2.75 8.59 -7.68
N SER A 221 2.69 7.35 -7.21
CA SER A 221 3.35 6.87 -6.00
C SER A 221 4.42 5.86 -6.38
N ILE A 222 5.55 5.88 -5.67
CA ILE A 222 6.59 4.86 -5.83
C ILE A 222 6.15 3.44 -5.41
N LEU A 223 4.98 3.28 -4.79
CA LEU A 223 4.37 1.97 -4.61
C LEU A 223 3.90 1.36 -5.93
N GLU A 224 3.65 2.16 -6.96
CA GLU A 224 3.27 1.70 -8.31
C GLU A 224 4.42 1.01 -9.05
N ASP A 225 5.62 1.15 -8.53
CA ASP A 225 6.86 0.58 -9.05
C ASP A 225 7.03 -0.89 -8.61
N LEU A 226 6.29 -1.34 -7.60
CA LEU A 226 6.29 -2.75 -7.19
C LEU A 226 5.72 -3.60 -8.33
N PRO A 227 6.34 -4.76 -8.63
CA PRO A 227 5.98 -5.58 -9.79
C PRO A 227 4.73 -6.44 -9.51
N TYR A 228 3.78 -5.97 -8.72
CA TYR A 228 2.60 -6.71 -8.31
C TYR A 228 1.49 -5.78 -7.78
#